data_AF-A0A6B0XFR1-F1
#
_entry.id   AF-A0A6B0XFR1-F1
#
_cell.length_a   1.000
_cell.length_b   1.000
_cell.length_c   1.000
_cell.angle_alpha   90.00
_cell.angle_beta   90.00
_cell.angle_gamma   90.00
#
_symmetry.space_group_name_H-M   'P 1'
#
loop_
_entity.id
_entity.type
_entity.pdbx_description
1 polymer ?
#
loop_
_entity_poly.entity_id
_entity_poly.type
_entity_poly.pdbx_seq_one_letter_code
_entity_poly.pdbx_strand_id
1 'polypeptide(L)'
;MSRRLVLPLIALVFCATLTNVSHALTIYRIGGSDLPPPERDAPFDFIQLEWADIDAKQHGSTLLTEISTTLAPEQLDPTVNLTPLLDERGGKIETLRSIVGWADFPARDAPMFDGDPTTHFLGDGDWGGDYGAIENKVLVFDMGGLFNIDRVRFYPREKHLVDRFIQTVIVGINDGDPLKDGTREYLVGEGWRRRPPGARKDFEIVLNATENTRSDIVIEMPDRPIRNILFEAPANIRGVWEIAEFEIYGSGLHRRPPTSPM
;
A
#
# COMPACT_ATOMS: atom_id res chain seq x y z
N MET A 1 42.03 60.42 -50.62
CA MET A 1 42.25 59.99 -49.22
C MET A 1 40.90 60.01 -48.52
N SER A 2 40.08 58.97 -48.67
CA SER A 2 40.07 57.69 -47.93
C SER A 2 39.53 57.79 -46.49
N ARG A 3 38.40 57.11 -46.29
CA ARG A 3 37.80 56.60 -45.05
C ARG A 3 37.08 57.60 -44.15
N ARG A 4 35.76 57.68 -44.33
CA ARG A 4 34.81 57.93 -43.24
C ARG A 4 33.61 56.99 -43.33
N LEU A 5 33.22 56.47 -42.16
CA LEU A 5 31.94 55.83 -41.84
C LEU A 5 31.69 54.42 -42.40
N VAL A 6 32.27 53.40 -41.75
CA VAL A 6 31.75 52.01 -41.80
C VAL A 6 31.18 51.57 -40.44
N LEU A 7 31.12 52.45 -39.44
CA LEU A 7 30.86 52.02 -38.05
C LEU A 7 29.44 52.11 -37.44
N PRO A 8 28.34 52.56 -38.10
CA PRO A 8 27.02 52.46 -37.47
C PRO A 8 26.20 51.23 -37.93
N LEU A 9 26.58 50.53 -39.00
CA LEU A 9 25.76 49.43 -39.53
C LEU A 9 25.93 48.11 -38.76
N ILE A 10 27.11 47.87 -38.17
CA ILE A 10 27.40 46.62 -37.44
C ILE A 10 26.72 46.61 -36.06
N ALA A 11 26.48 47.77 -35.43
CA ALA A 11 25.77 47.85 -34.15
C ALA A 11 24.25 47.62 -34.28
N LEU A 12 23.65 47.96 -35.44
CA LEU A 12 22.22 47.74 -35.69
C LEU A 12 21.91 46.27 -36.02
N VAL A 13 22.84 45.57 -36.67
CA VAL A 13 22.72 44.13 -36.95
C VAL A 13 22.92 43.28 -35.69
N PHE A 14 23.70 43.75 -34.72
CA PHE A 14 23.93 43.03 -33.45
C PHE A 14 22.81 43.24 -32.41
N CYS A 15 21.99 44.29 -32.52
CA CYS A 15 20.80 44.49 -31.66
C CYS A 15 19.56 43.73 -32.16
N ALA A 16 19.51 43.31 -33.42
CA ALA A 16 18.40 42.51 -33.95
C ALA A 16 18.56 41.00 -33.68
N THR A 17 19.75 40.53 -33.32
CA THR A 17 20.02 39.13 -32.93
C THR A 17 19.88 38.88 -31.43
N LEU A 18 19.46 39.89 -30.67
CA LEU A 18 19.22 39.81 -29.22
C LEU A 18 17.72 39.78 -28.87
N THR A 19 16.83 39.43 -29.81
CA THR A 19 15.51 38.92 -29.45
C THR A 19 15.67 37.49 -28.95
N ASN A 20 16.08 37.38 -27.69
CA ASN A 20 15.80 36.24 -26.85
C ASN A 20 14.28 36.05 -26.78
N VAL A 21 13.70 35.38 -27.78
CA VAL A 21 12.43 34.70 -27.55
C VAL A 21 12.81 33.29 -27.18
N SER A 22 12.79 33.00 -25.88
CA SER A 22 12.80 31.64 -25.38
C SER A 22 11.55 30.95 -25.93
N HIS A 23 11.68 30.36 -27.11
CA HIS A 23 10.66 29.60 -27.84
C HIS A 23 10.71 28.13 -27.40
N ALA A 24 10.63 27.87 -26.10
CA ALA A 24 10.65 26.51 -25.58
C ALA A 24 9.55 26.34 -24.54
N LEU A 25 8.32 26.74 -24.90
CA LEU A 25 7.15 26.36 -24.14
C LEU A 25 6.63 25.05 -24.72
N THR A 26 6.81 23.97 -23.99
CA THR A 26 6.14 22.70 -24.26
C THR A 26 5.00 22.55 -23.27
N ILE A 27 3.77 22.46 -23.79
CA ILE A 27 2.57 22.20 -23.00
C ILE A 27 2.29 20.70 -23.08
N TYR A 28 2.32 20.04 -21.93
CA TYR A 28 1.88 18.67 -21.78
C TYR A 28 0.43 18.66 -21.28
N ARG A 29 -0.44 17.93 -21.97
CA ARG A 29 -1.78 17.60 -21.46
C ARG A 29 -1.87 16.09 -21.27
N ILE A 30 -2.26 15.66 -20.08
CA ILE A 30 -2.47 14.26 -19.75
C ILE A 30 -3.98 14.02 -19.65
N GLY A 31 -4.51 13.13 -20.48
CA GLY A 31 -5.94 12.90 -20.68
C GLY A 31 -6.65 14.03 -21.45
N GLY A 32 -7.98 13.99 -21.49
CA GLY A 32 -8.81 15.01 -22.16
C GLY A 32 -8.49 15.16 -23.65
N SER A 33 -8.20 14.05 -24.35
CA SER A 33 -7.94 14.01 -25.80
C SER A 33 -9.07 14.59 -26.63
N ASP A 34 -10.28 14.54 -26.10
CA ASP A 34 -11.50 15.08 -26.70
C ASP A 34 -11.56 16.61 -26.67
N LEU A 35 -10.71 17.27 -25.88
CA LEU A 35 -10.63 18.72 -25.82
C LEU A 35 -9.68 19.28 -26.90
N PRO A 36 -9.97 20.45 -27.49
CA PRO A 36 -9.06 21.09 -28.43
C PRO A 36 -7.74 21.48 -27.74
N PRO A 37 -6.62 21.57 -28.48
CA PRO A 37 -5.39 22.15 -27.97
C PRO A 37 -5.62 23.58 -27.45
N PRO A 38 -4.83 24.05 -26.45
CA PRO A 38 -4.99 25.39 -25.91
C PRO A 38 -4.71 26.46 -26.96
N GLU A 39 -5.58 27.48 -27.04
CA GLU A 39 -5.40 28.62 -27.94
C GLU A 39 -4.39 29.62 -27.35
N ARG A 40 -3.29 29.90 -28.06
CA ARG A 40 -2.31 30.94 -27.69
C ARG A 40 -1.74 31.66 -28.92
N ASP A 41 -1.45 32.95 -28.75
CA ASP A 41 -0.87 33.82 -29.78
C ASP A 41 0.65 33.65 -29.98
N ALA A 42 1.32 32.86 -29.13
CA ALA A 42 2.75 32.59 -29.21
C ALA A 42 3.00 31.11 -29.60
N PRO A 43 4.04 30.79 -30.39
CA PRO A 43 4.32 29.40 -30.76
C PRO A 43 4.77 28.58 -29.56
N PHE A 44 4.26 27.36 -29.47
CA PHE A 44 4.53 26.37 -28.42
C PHE A 44 4.47 24.96 -29.00
N ASP A 45 5.15 24.03 -28.35
CA ASP A 45 5.01 22.60 -28.62
C ASP A 45 3.87 22.05 -27.76
N PHE A 46 2.94 21.30 -28.36
CA PHE A 46 1.87 20.64 -27.63
C PHE A 46 2.07 19.14 -27.64
N ILE A 47 2.17 18.53 -26.46
CA ILE A 47 2.29 17.09 -26.29
C ILE A 47 1.04 16.59 -25.55
N GLN A 48 0.20 15.88 -26.29
CA GLN A 48 -0.93 15.14 -25.75
C GLN A 48 -0.44 13.77 -25.27
N LEU A 49 -0.75 13.41 -24.03
CA LEU A 49 -0.51 12.10 -23.43
C LEU A 49 -1.86 11.53 -23.00
N GLU A 50 -2.20 10.30 -23.40
CA GLU A 50 -3.40 9.66 -22.85
C GLU A 50 -3.09 9.01 -21.51
N TRP A 51 -4.09 9.01 -20.60
CA TRP A 51 -3.94 8.25 -19.36
C TRP A 51 -3.76 6.75 -19.60
N ALA A 52 -4.32 6.24 -20.71
CA ALA A 52 -4.16 4.86 -21.14
C ALA A 52 -2.74 4.54 -21.63
N ASP A 53 -1.93 5.55 -21.94
CA ASP A 53 -0.55 5.37 -22.42
C ASP A 53 0.47 5.27 -21.25
N ILE A 54 0.01 5.20 -19.99
CA ILE A 54 0.87 4.91 -18.84
C ILE A 54 1.38 3.46 -18.97
N ASP A 55 2.61 3.33 -19.47
CA ASP A 55 3.29 2.06 -19.60
C ASP A 55 4.17 1.78 -18.37
N ALA A 56 3.89 0.68 -17.67
CA ALA A 56 4.70 0.19 -16.56
C ALA A 56 6.17 -0.04 -16.96
N LYS A 57 6.44 -0.34 -18.24
CA LYS A 57 7.81 -0.52 -18.77
C LYS A 57 8.59 0.79 -18.88
N GLN A 58 7.92 1.94 -18.80
CA GLN A 58 8.56 3.27 -18.75
C GLN A 58 8.62 3.85 -17.33
N HIS A 59 8.49 3.01 -16.31
CA HIS A 59 8.42 3.41 -14.90
C HIS A 59 7.17 4.24 -14.54
N GLY A 60 6.11 4.19 -15.35
CA GLY A 60 4.80 4.72 -14.98
C GLY A 60 4.14 3.86 -13.89
N SER A 61 3.55 4.48 -12.87
CA SER A 61 2.74 3.79 -11.86
C SER A 61 1.56 4.65 -11.43
N THR A 62 0.46 4.00 -11.06
CA THR A 62 -0.77 4.64 -10.62
C THR A 62 -1.21 3.95 -9.35
N LEU A 63 -1.29 4.71 -8.26
CA LEU A 63 -1.66 4.20 -6.93
C LEU A 63 -2.99 4.84 -6.53
N LEU A 64 -3.95 4.04 -6.09
CA LEU A 64 -5.23 4.51 -5.53
C LEU A 64 -6.02 5.43 -6.47
N THR A 65 -5.83 5.26 -7.78
CA THR A 65 -6.38 6.16 -8.79
C THR A 65 -7.04 5.35 -9.89
N GLU A 66 -8.34 5.56 -10.06
CA GLU A 66 -9.08 5.06 -11.21
C GLU A 66 -8.82 6.00 -12.39
N ILE A 67 -8.34 5.42 -13.49
CA ILE A 67 -8.01 6.12 -14.72
C ILE A 67 -9.06 5.82 -15.78
N SER A 68 -9.76 6.86 -16.21
CA SER A 68 -10.66 6.82 -17.36
C SER A 68 -10.48 8.10 -18.18
N THR A 69 -11.57 8.81 -18.51
CA THR A 69 -11.52 10.18 -19.03
C THR A 69 -11.16 11.19 -17.94
N THR A 70 -11.35 10.83 -16.67
CA THR A 70 -10.97 11.62 -15.49
C THR A 70 -10.12 10.80 -14.53
N LEU A 71 -9.37 11.47 -13.66
CA LEU A 71 -8.77 10.85 -12.47
C LEU A 71 -9.77 10.87 -11.33
N ALA A 72 -10.07 9.71 -10.77
CA ALA A 72 -10.84 9.59 -9.54
C ALA A 72 -10.05 8.78 -8.50
N PRO A 73 -10.21 9.07 -7.19
CA PRO A 73 -9.72 8.16 -6.16
C PRO A 73 -10.36 6.80 -6.34
N GLU A 74 -9.57 5.74 -6.21
CA GLU A 74 -10.09 4.38 -6.18
C GLU A 74 -11.05 4.21 -5.01
N GLN A 75 -12.24 3.70 -5.28
CA GLN A 75 -13.27 3.47 -4.27
C GLN A 75 -13.28 2.00 -3.84
N LEU A 76 -12.98 1.75 -2.56
CA LEU A 76 -13.10 0.41 -1.99
C LEU A 76 -14.55 0.11 -1.59
N ASP A 77 -15.01 -1.10 -1.91
CA ASP A 77 -16.27 -1.64 -1.43
C ASP A 77 -16.06 -2.29 -0.04
N PRO A 78 -16.74 -1.82 1.02
CA PRO A 78 -16.56 -2.30 2.40
C PRO A 78 -17.06 -3.75 2.62
N THR A 79 -17.69 -4.35 1.60
CA THR A 79 -18.15 -5.74 1.61
C THR A 79 -17.18 -6.69 0.91
N VAL A 80 -16.18 -6.17 0.20
CA VAL A 80 -15.19 -6.99 -0.52
C VAL A 80 -13.98 -7.24 0.38
N ASN A 81 -13.65 -8.52 0.58
CA ASN A 81 -12.40 -8.92 1.24
C ASN A 81 -11.21 -8.60 0.31
N LEU A 82 -10.30 -7.75 0.79
CA LEU A 82 -9.13 -7.31 0.06
C LEU A 82 -7.98 -8.31 0.11
N THR A 83 -7.95 -9.23 1.08
CA THR A 83 -6.81 -10.14 1.29
C THR A 83 -6.44 -10.95 0.04
N PRO A 84 -7.39 -11.60 -0.69
CA PRO A 84 -7.06 -12.35 -1.90
C PRO A 84 -6.63 -11.45 -3.07
N LEU A 85 -6.94 -10.15 -2.99
CA LEU A 85 -6.73 -9.17 -4.05
C LEU A 85 -5.45 -8.34 -3.83
N LEU A 86 -4.70 -8.57 -2.75
CA LEU A 86 -3.56 -7.73 -2.38
C LEU A 86 -2.49 -7.68 -3.46
N ASP A 87 -2.09 -8.82 -4.01
CA ASP A 87 -1.02 -8.89 -5.04
C ASP A 87 -1.42 -8.15 -6.32
N GLU A 88 -2.67 -8.34 -6.77
CA GLU A 88 -3.24 -7.62 -7.93
C GLU A 88 -3.28 -6.10 -7.72
N ARG A 89 -3.32 -5.66 -6.46
CA ARG A 89 -3.35 -4.25 -6.02
C ARG A 89 -1.97 -3.69 -5.67
N GLY A 90 -0.90 -4.44 -5.96
CA GLY A 90 0.48 -4.04 -5.65
C GLY A 90 0.86 -4.13 -4.18
N GLY A 91 -0.01 -4.74 -3.36
CA GLY A 91 0.28 -5.17 -2.00
C GLY A 91 0.91 -6.55 -1.97
N LYS A 92 1.19 -7.05 -0.76
CA LYS A 92 1.74 -8.39 -0.54
C LYS A 92 1.52 -8.83 0.90
N ILE A 93 1.60 -10.14 1.12
CA ILE A 93 1.57 -10.74 2.45
C ILE A 93 2.95 -11.34 2.70
N GLU A 94 3.63 -10.86 3.74
CA GLU A 94 4.96 -11.31 4.12
C GLU A 94 4.90 -12.06 5.45
N THR A 95 5.64 -13.16 5.55
CA THR A 95 5.95 -13.83 6.81
C THR A 95 7.39 -13.56 7.18
N LEU A 96 7.68 -13.51 8.47
CA LEU A 96 9.06 -13.50 8.93
C LEU A 96 9.64 -14.92 8.77
N ARG A 97 10.87 -15.05 8.25
CA ARG A 97 11.65 -16.29 8.15
C ARG A 97 13.03 -16.12 8.80
N SER A 98 13.54 -17.16 9.44
CA SER A 98 14.70 -17.09 10.35
C SER A 98 16.00 -16.62 9.68
N ILE A 99 16.20 -16.97 8.41
CA ILE A 99 17.45 -16.70 7.68
C ILE A 99 17.29 -15.54 6.69
N VAL A 100 16.13 -15.45 6.05
CA VAL A 100 15.88 -14.54 4.92
C VAL A 100 15.30 -13.20 5.38
N GLY A 101 14.68 -13.15 6.55
CA GLY A 101 13.92 -11.98 7.01
C GLY A 101 12.48 -12.03 6.48
N TRP A 102 11.93 -10.88 6.11
CA TRP A 102 10.61 -10.80 5.49
C TRP A 102 10.65 -11.45 4.10
N ALA A 103 9.73 -12.38 3.86
CA ALA A 103 9.63 -13.11 2.62
C ALA A 103 8.16 -13.48 2.35
N ASP A 104 7.87 -13.90 1.12
CA ASP A 104 6.55 -14.40 0.75
C ASP A 104 6.13 -15.56 1.66
N PHE A 105 4.83 -15.64 1.92
CA PHE A 105 4.27 -16.72 2.71
C PHE A 105 4.45 -18.08 1.99
N PRO A 106 4.82 -19.17 2.69
CA PRO A 106 4.84 -20.51 2.11
C PRO A 106 3.43 -20.96 1.72
N ALA A 107 3.32 -21.88 0.75
CA ALA A 107 2.04 -22.40 0.25
C ALA A 107 1.09 -22.94 1.34
N ARG A 108 1.63 -23.39 2.48
CA ARG A 108 0.85 -23.85 3.63
C ARG A 108 0.03 -22.74 4.30
N ASP A 109 0.46 -21.49 4.18
CA ASP A 109 -0.24 -20.34 4.73
C ASP A 109 -1.34 -19.80 3.81
N ALA A 110 -1.25 -20.11 2.51
CA ALA A 110 -2.18 -19.65 1.48
C ALA A 110 -3.66 -19.84 1.83
N PRO A 111 -4.06 -20.97 2.47
CA PRO A 111 -5.45 -21.17 2.90
C PRO A 111 -6.04 -20.05 3.77
N MET A 112 -5.23 -19.25 4.49
CA MET A 112 -5.77 -18.14 5.29
C MET A 112 -6.25 -16.95 4.44
N PHE A 113 -5.89 -16.93 3.15
CA PHE A 113 -5.92 -15.73 2.31
C PHE A 113 -6.66 -15.97 0.99
N ASP A 114 -7.16 -17.19 0.75
CA ASP A 114 -7.68 -17.61 -0.54
C ASP A 114 -9.17 -17.31 -0.74
N GLY A 115 -9.87 -16.88 0.31
CA GLY A 115 -11.30 -16.56 0.27
C GLY A 115 -12.21 -17.79 0.24
N ASP A 116 -11.66 -18.99 0.44
CA ASP A 116 -12.42 -20.23 0.62
C ASP A 116 -12.48 -20.61 2.12
N PRO A 117 -13.60 -20.30 2.82
CA PRO A 117 -13.74 -20.57 4.25
C PRO A 117 -13.82 -22.07 4.60
N THR A 118 -13.68 -22.97 3.62
CA THR A 118 -13.58 -24.42 3.83
C THR A 118 -12.14 -24.91 3.93
N THR A 119 -11.17 -24.12 3.48
CA THR A 119 -9.73 -24.36 3.69
C THR A 119 -9.29 -23.79 5.04
N HIS A 120 -8.05 -24.05 5.45
CA HIS A 120 -7.54 -23.54 6.73
C HIS A 120 -6.03 -23.67 6.88
N PHE A 121 -5.50 -22.84 7.78
CA PHE A 121 -4.20 -22.98 8.42
C PHE A 121 -4.35 -23.41 9.89
N LEU A 122 -3.39 -24.21 10.37
CA LEU A 122 -3.32 -24.64 11.76
C LEU A 122 -2.17 -23.95 12.48
N GLY A 123 -2.50 -23.31 13.58
CA GLY A 123 -1.55 -22.76 14.53
C GLY A 123 -1.09 -23.79 15.56
N ASP A 124 -0.40 -24.82 15.08
CA ASP A 124 0.09 -25.93 15.90
C ASP A 124 1.52 -25.74 16.44
N GLY A 125 2.15 -24.60 16.12
CA GLY A 125 3.52 -24.26 16.53
C GLY A 125 4.59 -24.64 15.52
N ASP A 126 4.26 -25.37 14.46
CA ASP A 126 5.16 -25.52 13.32
C ASP A 126 4.92 -24.38 12.32
N TRP A 127 5.84 -23.43 12.23
CA TRP A 127 5.74 -22.29 11.32
C TRP A 127 6.36 -22.52 9.92
N GLY A 128 6.87 -23.73 9.66
CA GLY A 128 7.31 -24.15 8.33
C GLY A 128 8.77 -23.81 8.05
N GLY A 129 9.66 -24.78 8.28
CA GLY A 129 11.04 -24.75 7.76
C GLY A 129 12.04 -23.90 8.53
N ASP A 130 11.64 -23.35 9.68
CA ASP A 130 12.45 -22.41 10.46
C ASP A 130 13.21 -23.05 11.64
N TYR A 131 13.28 -24.39 11.72
CA TYR A 131 14.00 -25.13 12.78
C TYR A 131 13.67 -24.68 14.21
N GLY A 132 12.43 -24.23 14.46
CA GLY A 132 12.00 -23.73 15.77
C GLY A 132 12.62 -22.38 16.16
N ALA A 133 13.28 -21.69 15.22
CA ALA A 133 13.82 -20.35 15.43
C ALA A 133 12.78 -19.24 15.21
N ILE A 134 11.52 -19.58 14.94
CA ILE A 134 10.40 -18.66 15.01
C ILE A 134 9.48 -19.17 16.11
N GLU A 135 9.13 -18.32 17.06
CA GLU A 135 8.30 -18.68 18.20
C GLU A 135 6.81 -18.49 17.87
N ASN A 136 6.51 -17.48 17.04
CA ASN A 136 5.14 -17.04 16.75
C ASN A 136 4.87 -17.05 15.24
N LYS A 137 3.62 -17.30 14.85
CA LYS A 137 3.18 -16.97 13.50
C LYS A 137 3.17 -15.46 13.36
N VAL A 138 3.96 -14.91 12.44
CA VAL A 138 4.02 -13.48 12.16
C VAL A 138 3.69 -13.25 10.69
N LEU A 139 2.70 -12.40 10.44
CA LEU A 139 2.27 -11.97 9.11
C LEU A 139 2.23 -10.46 9.05
N VAL A 140 2.69 -9.89 7.94
CA VAL A 140 2.51 -8.48 7.62
C VAL A 140 1.82 -8.36 6.27
N PHE A 141 0.67 -7.73 6.27
CA PHE A 141 -0.10 -7.41 5.08
C PHE A 141 0.29 -5.99 4.67
N ASP A 142 1.10 -5.87 3.62
CA ASP A 142 1.38 -4.60 2.95
C ASP A 142 0.26 -4.34 1.96
N MET A 143 -0.50 -3.27 2.16
CA MET A 143 -1.64 -2.95 1.32
C MET A 143 -1.23 -2.47 -0.08
N GLY A 144 0.04 -2.17 -0.34
CA GLY A 144 0.51 -1.63 -1.63
C GLY A 144 0.32 -0.12 -1.77
N GLY A 145 -0.50 0.48 -0.89
CA GLY A 145 -0.82 1.91 -0.82
C GLY A 145 -1.29 2.31 0.59
N LEU A 146 -1.72 3.56 0.74
CA LEU A 146 -2.39 4.03 1.95
C LEU A 146 -3.90 3.88 1.80
N PHE A 147 -4.53 3.05 2.63
CA PHE A 147 -5.95 2.77 2.54
C PHE A 147 -6.65 3.04 3.86
N ASN A 148 -7.90 3.52 3.80
CA ASN A 148 -8.78 3.48 4.95
C ASN A 148 -9.34 2.07 5.07
N ILE A 149 -8.94 1.38 6.13
CA ILE A 149 -9.44 0.05 6.46
C ILE A 149 -10.59 0.24 7.44
N ASP A 150 -11.71 -0.43 7.20
CA ASP A 150 -12.87 -0.40 8.08
C ASP A 150 -12.71 -1.42 9.19
N ARG A 151 -12.37 -2.66 8.80
CA ARG A 151 -12.23 -3.76 9.75
C ARG A 151 -11.31 -4.84 9.24
N VAL A 152 -10.77 -5.58 10.19
CA VAL A 152 -10.13 -6.88 9.95
C VAL A 152 -10.94 -7.94 10.68
N ARG A 153 -11.11 -9.09 10.04
CA ARG A 153 -11.79 -10.23 10.61
C ARG A 153 -10.99 -11.50 10.39
N PHE A 154 -10.89 -12.36 11.40
CA PHE A 154 -10.33 -13.68 11.21
C PHE A 154 -11.05 -14.72 12.07
N TYR A 155 -11.23 -15.91 11.51
CA TYR A 155 -12.05 -16.97 12.10
C TYR A 155 -11.62 -18.36 11.61
N PRO A 156 -11.82 -19.44 12.39
CA PRO A 156 -11.64 -20.82 11.94
C PRO A 156 -12.84 -21.28 11.11
N ARG A 157 -12.78 -22.48 10.53
CA ARG A 157 -13.95 -23.05 9.83
C ARG A 157 -15.13 -23.18 10.79
N GLU A 158 -16.35 -23.14 10.25
CA GLU A 158 -17.60 -23.11 11.03
C GLU A 158 -17.68 -24.19 12.14
N LYS A 159 -17.25 -25.41 11.83
CA LYS A 159 -17.23 -26.54 12.79
C LYS A 159 -16.30 -26.34 14.00
N HIS A 160 -15.40 -25.36 13.94
CA HIS A 160 -14.36 -25.08 14.93
C HIS A 160 -14.53 -23.73 15.66
N LEU A 161 -15.68 -23.07 15.47
CA LEU A 161 -16.00 -21.79 16.12
C LEU A 161 -16.00 -21.84 17.66
N VAL A 162 -15.99 -23.01 18.27
CA VAL A 162 -16.05 -23.18 19.74
C VAL A 162 -14.79 -23.78 20.36
N ASP A 163 -13.84 -24.29 19.56
CA ASP A 163 -12.71 -25.09 20.08
C ASP A 163 -11.34 -24.73 19.50
N ARG A 164 -11.25 -24.00 18.38
CA ARG A 164 -9.95 -23.60 17.76
C ARG A 164 -9.73 -22.08 17.72
N PHE A 165 -10.08 -21.41 18.81
CA PHE A 165 -9.78 -19.99 19.00
C PHE A 165 -8.29 -19.73 19.25
N ILE A 166 -7.82 -18.53 18.91
CA ILE A 166 -6.48 -18.06 19.22
C ILE A 166 -6.48 -17.50 20.65
N GLN A 167 -5.63 -18.03 21.54
CA GLN A 167 -5.55 -17.60 22.94
C GLN A 167 -4.83 -16.25 23.10
N THR A 168 -3.73 -16.09 22.38
CA THR A 168 -2.90 -14.90 22.42
C THR A 168 -2.72 -14.38 21.01
N VAL A 169 -3.05 -13.11 20.78
CA VAL A 169 -2.91 -12.48 19.46
C VAL A 169 -2.61 -11.00 19.61
N ILE A 170 -1.70 -10.53 18.77
CA ILE A 170 -1.39 -9.12 18.57
C ILE A 170 -1.78 -8.76 17.14
N VAL A 171 -2.55 -7.68 16.99
CA VAL A 171 -2.80 -7.03 15.71
C VAL A 171 -2.35 -5.59 15.82
N GLY A 172 -1.56 -5.16 14.85
CA GLY A 172 -1.02 -3.81 14.80
C GLY A 172 -1.17 -3.18 13.42
N ILE A 173 -0.97 -1.87 13.37
CA ILE A 173 -1.06 -1.08 12.14
C ILE A 173 0.15 -0.15 12.00
N ASN A 174 0.50 0.15 10.77
CA ASN A 174 1.58 1.08 10.44
C ASN A 174 1.15 1.89 9.20
N ASP A 175 1.32 3.21 9.27
CA ASP A 175 0.90 4.19 8.25
C ASP A 175 1.99 4.49 7.21
N GLY A 176 3.09 3.76 7.21
CA GLY A 176 4.19 3.92 6.25
C GLY A 176 4.97 5.23 6.38
N ASP A 177 4.73 6.04 7.41
CA ASP A 177 5.45 7.29 7.63
C ASP A 177 6.88 7.00 8.13
N PRO A 178 7.93 7.30 7.33
CA PRO A 178 9.31 6.99 7.67
C PRO A 178 9.83 7.82 8.86
N LEU A 179 9.18 8.95 9.18
CA LEU A 179 9.57 9.77 10.34
C LEU A 179 9.21 9.11 11.67
N LYS A 180 8.31 8.14 11.65
CA LYS A 180 7.85 7.38 12.83
C LYS A 180 8.52 6.02 12.94
N ASP A 181 9.39 5.63 12.00
CA ASP A 181 10.02 4.32 12.00
C ASP A 181 10.87 4.09 13.25
N GLY A 182 10.62 2.96 13.91
CA GLY A 182 11.24 2.58 15.17
C GLY A 182 10.68 3.30 16.40
N THR A 183 9.60 4.08 16.26
CA THR A 183 8.99 4.84 17.35
C THR A 183 7.61 4.32 17.77
N ARG A 184 7.01 3.43 16.97
CA ARG A 184 5.71 2.83 17.26
C ARG A 184 5.81 1.81 18.40
N GLU A 185 4.67 1.51 19.02
CA GLU A 185 4.55 0.80 20.30
C GLU A 185 5.15 -0.61 20.31
N TYR A 186 5.04 -1.32 19.19
CA TYR A 186 5.41 -2.72 19.09
C TYR A 186 6.42 -2.96 17.99
N LEU A 187 7.57 -3.52 18.36
CA LEU A 187 8.63 -3.88 17.44
C LEU A 187 8.58 -5.38 17.15
N VAL A 188 8.19 -5.73 15.92
CA VAL A 188 8.22 -7.12 15.50
C VAL A 188 9.60 -7.50 14.93
N GLY A 189 9.98 -8.74 15.20
CA GLY A 189 11.28 -9.29 14.85
C GLY A 189 12.37 -8.96 15.86
N GLU A 190 12.14 -8.16 16.91
CA GLU A 190 13.14 -7.88 17.95
C GLU A 190 13.55 -9.17 18.70
N GLY A 191 14.85 -9.37 18.99
CA GLY A 191 15.34 -10.53 19.76
C GLY A 191 16.09 -11.64 19.00
N TRP A 192 16.05 -11.68 17.65
CA TRP A 192 16.66 -12.80 16.90
C TRP A 192 18.19 -12.69 16.75
N ARG A 193 18.92 -13.75 17.17
CA ARG A 193 20.40 -13.78 17.32
C ARG A 193 21.21 -13.69 16.01
N ARG A 194 20.61 -13.88 14.84
CA ARG A 194 21.26 -13.77 13.52
C ARG A 194 20.29 -13.12 12.53
N ARG A 195 20.39 -11.81 12.35
CA ARG A 195 19.46 -11.04 11.50
C ARG A 195 20.08 -10.70 10.14
N PRO A 196 19.33 -10.87 9.03
CA PRO A 196 19.53 -10.03 7.86
C PRO A 196 19.11 -8.57 8.18
N PRO A 197 19.80 -7.57 7.61
CA PRO A 197 19.39 -6.15 7.71
C PRO A 197 17.94 -5.94 7.25
N GLY A 198 17.18 -5.06 7.91
CA GLY A 198 15.81 -4.70 7.51
C GLY A 198 14.69 -5.57 8.09
N ALA A 199 15.00 -6.56 8.95
CA ALA A 199 13.99 -7.42 9.57
C ALA A 199 13.14 -6.75 10.69
N ARG A 200 13.37 -5.47 11.00
CA ARG A 200 12.61 -4.71 12.00
C ARG A 200 11.45 -4.00 11.33
N LYS A 201 10.25 -4.20 11.83
CA LYS A 201 9.08 -3.38 11.53
C LYS A 201 8.44 -2.98 12.85
N ASP A 202 7.86 -1.80 12.91
CA ASP A 202 7.18 -1.29 14.10
C ASP A 202 5.70 -1.02 13.81
N PHE A 203 4.86 -1.18 14.83
CA PHE A 203 3.40 -1.10 14.70
C PHE A 203 2.78 -0.42 15.91
N GLU A 204 1.72 0.35 15.68
CA GLU A 204 0.79 0.75 16.73
C GLU A 204 -0.20 -0.39 16.97
N ILE A 205 -0.51 -0.71 18.23
CA ILE A 205 -1.33 -1.88 18.54
C ILE A 205 -2.82 -1.51 18.51
N VAL A 206 -3.62 -2.28 17.76
CA VAL A 206 -5.09 -2.18 17.73
C VAL A 206 -5.78 -3.33 18.45
N LEU A 207 -5.10 -4.47 18.59
CA LEU A 207 -5.52 -5.58 19.45
C LEU A 207 -4.30 -6.19 20.13
N ASN A 208 -4.38 -6.36 21.44
CA ASN A 208 -3.50 -7.22 22.19
C ASN A 208 -4.37 -8.03 23.15
N ALA A 209 -4.66 -9.27 22.76
CA ALA A 209 -5.50 -10.16 23.53
C ALA A 209 -4.66 -11.30 24.09
N THR A 210 -4.84 -11.55 25.38
CA THR A 210 -4.32 -12.72 26.10
C THR A 210 -5.50 -13.48 26.69
N GLU A 211 -5.41 -14.81 26.74
CA GLU A 211 -6.50 -15.67 27.25
C GLU A 211 -7.83 -15.51 26.49
N ASN A 212 -7.78 -15.09 25.22
CA ASN A 212 -8.96 -15.01 24.37
C ASN A 212 -9.58 -16.40 24.16
N THR A 213 -10.91 -16.43 24.14
CA THR A 213 -11.72 -17.65 23.90
C THR A 213 -12.71 -17.49 22.74
N ARG A 214 -12.70 -16.32 22.07
CA ARG A 214 -13.55 -16.05 20.90
C ARG A 214 -12.83 -16.52 19.64
N SER A 215 -13.50 -17.35 18.83
CA SER A 215 -12.92 -17.85 17.58
C SER A 215 -13.11 -16.90 16.40
N ASP A 216 -14.22 -16.18 16.33
CA ASP A 216 -14.47 -15.14 15.33
C ASP A 216 -14.09 -13.78 15.93
N ILE A 217 -13.02 -13.19 15.41
CA ILE A 217 -12.48 -11.92 15.88
C ILE A 217 -12.68 -10.89 14.78
N VAL A 218 -13.41 -9.82 15.12
CA VAL A 218 -13.59 -8.63 14.29
C VAL A 218 -12.98 -7.45 15.01
N ILE A 219 -12.12 -6.71 14.31
CA ILE A 219 -11.42 -5.53 14.79
C ILE A 219 -11.84 -4.36 13.91
N GLU A 220 -12.57 -3.41 14.48
CA GLU A 220 -12.83 -2.12 13.82
C GLU A 220 -11.54 -1.31 13.80
N MET A 221 -11.16 -0.83 12.63
CA MET A 221 -9.93 -0.08 12.40
C MET A 221 -10.14 1.42 12.60
N PRO A 222 -9.10 2.18 12.99
CA PRO A 222 -9.23 3.61 13.16
C PRO A 222 -9.47 4.30 11.80
N ASP A 223 -10.28 5.37 11.80
CA ASP A 223 -10.59 6.19 10.62
C ASP A 223 -9.39 7.07 10.20
N ARG A 224 -8.34 6.41 9.72
CA ARG A 224 -7.14 7.02 9.15
C ARG A 224 -6.43 6.04 8.20
N PRO A 225 -5.58 6.53 7.29
CA PRO A 225 -4.90 5.67 6.35
C PRO A 225 -3.91 4.70 7.02
N ILE A 226 -3.93 3.44 6.56
CA ILE A 226 -3.08 2.34 6.99
C ILE A 226 -2.32 1.80 5.77
N ARG A 227 -1.02 1.54 5.94
CA ARG A 227 -0.15 0.93 4.92
C ARG A 227 0.07 -0.56 5.19
N ASN A 228 0.36 -0.91 6.45
CA ASN A 228 0.64 -2.28 6.85
C ASN A 228 -0.24 -2.70 8.03
N ILE A 229 -0.68 -3.96 8.01
CA ILE A 229 -1.34 -4.62 9.15
C ILE A 229 -0.43 -5.76 9.62
N LEU A 230 -0.15 -5.82 10.91
CA LEU A 230 0.54 -6.93 11.58
C LEU A 230 -0.49 -7.90 12.14
N PHE A 231 -0.23 -9.20 11.95
CA PHE A 231 -0.80 -10.26 12.77
C PHE A 231 0.34 -11.06 13.41
N GLU A 232 0.28 -11.24 14.72
CA GLU A 232 1.22 -12.10 15.44
C GLU A 232 0.48 -12.98 16.46
N ALA A 233 0.70 -14.30 16.39
CA ALA A 233 0.11 -15.25 17.32
C ALA A 233 1.07 -16.41 17.64
N PRO A 234 1.39 -16.69 18.92
CA PRO A 234 2.05 -17.94 19.31
C PRO A 234 1.12 -19.14 19.12
N ALA A 235 1.67 -20.35 19.22
CA ALA A 235 0.85 -21.53 19.43
C ALA A 235 0.06 -21.41 20.75
N ASN A 236 -1.15 -21.98 20.80
CA ASN A 236 -1.89 -22.05 22.05
C ASN A 236 -1.14 -22.89 23.09
N ILE A 237 -1.26 -22.53 24.36
CA ILE A 237 -0.75 -23.36 25.47
C ILE A 237 -1.51 -24.69 25.52
N ARG A 238 -2.80 -24.68 25.11
CA ARG A 238 -3.66 -25.86 25.04
C ARG A 238 -4.38 -25.93 23.70
N GLY A 239 -4.19 -27.03 23.00
CA GLY A 239 -4.81 -27.28 21.70
C GLY A 239 -4.13 -26.52 20.57
N VAL A 240 -4.74 -26.59 19.39
CA VAL A 240 -4.31 -25.87 18.19
C VAL A 240 -5.37 -24.81 17.87
N TRP A 241 -4.94 -23.63 17.45
CA TRP A 241 -5.86 -22.66 16.86
C TRP A 241 -5.93 -22.84 15.34
N GLU A 242 -6.98 -22.31 14.73
CA GLU A 242 -7.21 -22.41 13.29
C GLU A 242 -7.62 -21.04 12.74
N ILE A 243 -7.15 -20.74 11.53
CA ILE A 243 -7.66 -19.64 10.72
C ILE A 243 -8.11 -20.25 9.39
N ALA A 244 -9.40 -20.15 9.09
CA ALA A 244 -9.93 -20.38 7.76
C ALA A 244 -9.65 -19.16 6.90
N GLU A 245 -10.06 -17.98 7.36
CA GLU A 245 -9.89 -16.74 6.61
C GLU A 245 -9.32 -15.64 7.49
N PHE A 246 -8.44 -14.83 6.90
CA PHE A 246 -8.02 -13.53 7.37
C PHE A 246 -8.51 -12.48 6.38
N GLU A 247 -9.59 -11.79 6.74
CA GLU A 247 -10.31 -10.86 5.87
C GLU A 247 -9.95 -9.42 6.23
N ILE A 248 -9.62 -8.62 5.22
CA ILE A 248 -9.37 -7.18 5.36
C ILE A 248 -10.43 -6.45 4.53
N TYR A 249 -11.18 -5.54 5.15
CA TYR A 249 -12.19 -4.75 4.47
C TYR A 249 -11.84 -3.27 4.59
N GLY A 250 -11.84 -2.56 3.48
CA GLY A 250 -11.60 -1.12 3.46
C GLY A 250 -12.73 -0.37 2.76
N SER A 251 -12.75 0.94 2.97
CA SER A 251 -13.71 1.84 2.34
C SER A 251 -13.02 3.02 1.65
N GLY A 252 -13.68 3.54 0.61
CA GLY A 252 -13.54 4.92 0.12
C GLY A 252 -14.95 5.44 -0.20
N LEU A 253 -15.40 6.66 0.07
CA LEU A 253 -14.76 7.96 0.28
C LEU A 253 -15.47 8.67 1.47
N HIS A 254 -14.74 9.23 2.44
CA HIS A 254 -15.36 10.08 3.47
C HIS A 254 -15.72 11.44 2.87
N ARG A 255 -16.96 11.60 2.38
CA ARG A 255 -17.57 12.94 2.26
C ARG A 255 -18.03 13.35 3.64
N ARG A 256 -17.46 14.41 4.21
CA ARG A 256 -18.20 15.20 5.22
C ARG A 256 -19.56 15.55 4.60
N PRO A 257 -20.70 15.34 5.29
CA PRO A 257 -21.95 15.93 4.82
C PRO A 257 -21.75 17.45 4.75
N PRO A 258 -22.24 18.13 3.70
CA PRO A 258 -22.23 19.58 3.69
C PRO A 258 -22.99 20.04 4.93
N THR A 259 -22.29 20.72 5.85
CA THR A 259 -22.95 21.49 6.88
C THR A 259 -23.87 22.46 6.15
N SER A 260 -25.18 22.23 6.25
CA SER A 260 -26.15 23.16 5.70
C SER A 260 -25.92 24.51 6.37
N PRO A 261 -25.74 25.59 5.60
CA PRO A 261 -25.84 26.92 6.19
C PRO A 261 -27.30 27.11 6.62
N MET A 262 -27.50 27.34 7.92
CA MET A 262 -28.66 28.11 8.38
C MET A 262 -28.45 29.58 8.03
#